data_AF-A0A0L8IWG6-F1
#
_entry.id   AF-A0A0L8IWG6-F1
#
_cell.length_a   1.000
_cell.length_b   1.000
_cell.length_c   1.000
_cell.angle_alpha   90.00
_cell.angle_beta   90.00
_cell.angle_gamma   90.00
#
_symmetry.space_group_name_H-M   'P 1'
#
loop_
_entity.id
_entity.type
_entity.pdbx_description
1 polymer ?
#
loop_
_entity_poly.entity_id
_entity_poly.type
_entity_poly.pdbx_seq_one_letter_code
_entity_poly.pdbx_strand_id
1 'polypeptide(L)' 'MKSSTQSKLSYLLSSRPLVVKRSGQHVCLHDAFSGEVLGGQSSVKLIQNPGEATRLVVEFVCDGTHVRMDGE' A
#
# COMPACT_ATOMS: atom_id res chain seq x y z
N MET A 1 -18.33 -5.86 -27.94
CA MET A 1 -18.36 -5.00 -26.74
C MET A 1 -17.50 -5.67 -25.67
N LYS A 2 -16.40 -5.04 -25.22
CA LYS A 2 -15.55 -5.60 -24.15
C LYS A 2 -16.33 -5.51 -22.83
N SER A 3 -16.58 -6.65 -22.20
CA SER A 3 -17.29 -6.75 -20.93
C SER A 3 -16.52 -6.03 -19.82
N SER A 4 -17.22 -5.30 -18.96
CA SER A 4 -16.66 -4.61 -17.76
C SER A 4 -15.89 -5.56 -16.83
N THR A 5 -16.16 -6.87 -16.90
CA THR A 5 -15.42 -7.92 -16.19
C THR A 5 -14.00 -8.10 -16.74
N GLN A 6 -13.80 -7.93 -18.04
CA GLN A 6 -12.48 -8.05 -18.68
C GLN A 6 -11.57 -6.86 -18.33
N SER A 7 -12.15 -5.66 -18.17
CA SER A 7 -11.42 -4.46 -17.71
C SER A 7 -10.99 -4.53 -16.23
N LYS A 8 -11.72 -5.28 -15.39
CA LYS A 8 -11.31 -5.54 -13.99
C LYS A 8 -10.06 -6.43 -13.92
N LEU A 9 -9.94 -7.41 -14.81
CA LEU A 9 -8.79 -8.33 -14.85
C LEU A 9 -7.49 -7.63 -15.29
N SER A 10 -7.55 -6.67 -16.21
CA SER A 10 -6.36 -5.90 -16.60
C SER A 10 -5.85 -4.98 -15.49
N TYR A 11 -6.74 -4.43 -14.65
CA TYR A 11 -6.33 -3.62 -13.49
C TYR A 11 -5.59 -4.45 -12.43
N LEU A 12 -6.02 -5.70 -12.23
CA LEU A 12 -5.32 -6.66 -11.35
C LEU A 12 -3.92 -7.03 -11.87
N LEU A 13 -3.66 -6.83 -13.17
CA LEU A 13 -2.36 -7.06 -13.79
C LEU A 13 -1.47 -5.80 -13.85
N SER A 14 -2.06 -4.59 -13.78
CA SER A 14 -1.32 -3.32 -13.86
C SER A 14 -1.04 -2.67 -12.51
N SER A 15 -1.83 -2.97 -11.49
CA SER A 15 -1.72 -2.36 -10.16
C SER A 15 -2.09 -3.38 -9.09
N ARG A 16 -1.16 -3.63 -8.17
CA ARG A 16 -1.43 -4.52 -7.04
C ARG A 16 -2.26 -3.80 -5.99
N PRO A 17 -3.45 -4.32 -5.62
CA PRO A 17 -4.26 -3.75 -4.55
C PRO A 17 -3.48 -3.77 -3.24
N LEU A 18 -3.61 -2.69 -2.47
CA LEU A 18 -2.96 -2.52 -1.18
C LEU A 18 -4.01 -2.48 -0.07
N VAL A 19 -3.68 -3.07 1.08
CA VAL A 19 -4.55 -3.13 2.25
C VAL A 19 -3.84 -2.53 3.43
N VAL A 20 -4.49 -1.57 4.08
CA VAL A 20 -4.05 -1.03 5.36
C VAL A 20 -4.48 -1.99 6.46
N LYS A 21 -3.51 -2.54 7.22
CA LYS A 21 -3.80 -3.32 8.43
C LYS A 21 -3.37 -2.53 9.65
N ARG A 22 -4.16 -2.60 10.71
CA ARG A 22 -3.92 -1.92 11.98
C ARG A 22 -3.90 -2.93 13.12
N SER A 23 -2.89 -2.84 13.97
CA SER A 23 -2.78 -3.58 15.22
C SER A 23 -2.47 -2.59 16.35
N GLY A 24 -3.48 -2.27 17.16
CA GLY A 24 -3.37 -1.24 18.19
C GLY A 24 -3.06 0.14 17.59
N GLN A 25 -1.90 0.69 17.93
CA GLN A 25 -1.41 1.97 17.39
C GLN A 25 -0.58 1.79 16.10
N HIS A 26 -0.16 0.57 15.78
CA HIS A 26 0.65 0.29 14.61
C HIS A 26 -0.23 0.12 13.37
N VAL A 27 0.20 0.75 12.28
CA VAL A 27 -0.44 0.66 10.97
C VAL A 27 0.63 0.21 9.98
N CYS A 28 0.30 -0.72 9.10
CA CYS A 28 1.19 -1.18 8.02
C CYS A 28 0.41 -1.25 6.71
N LEU A 29 1.08 -0.99 5.59
CA LEU A 29 0.54 -1.26 4.26
C LEU A 29 0.93 -2.67 3.81
N HIS A 30 -0.04 -3.42 3.30
CA HIS A 30 0.13 -4.80 2.85
C HIS A 30 -0.21 -4.93 1.37
N ASP A 31 0.41 -5.88 0.69
CA ASP A 31 -0.07 -6.38 -0.60
C ASP A 31 -1.33 -7.24 -0.34
N ALA A 32 -2.44 -6.93 -1.02
CA ALA A 32 -3.71 -7.63 -0.78
C ALA A 32 -3.70 -9.08 -1.27
N PHE A 33 -2.83 -9.42 -2.23
CA PHE A 33 -2.72 -10.76 -2.80
C PHE A 33 -1.87 -11.67 -1.94
N SER A 34 -0.65 -11.25 -1.57
CA SER A 34 0.22 -12.08 -0.71
C SER A 34 -0.17 -11.99 0.77
N GLY A 35 -0.82 -10.89 1.17
CA GLY A 35 -1.12 -10.60 2.58
C GLY A 35 0.09 -10.11 3.38
N GLU A 36 1.26 -10.07 2.76
CA GLU A 36 2.53 -9.65 3.36
C GLU A 36 2.60 -8.13 3.48
N VAL A 37 3.42 -7.66 4.42
CA VAL A 37 3.74 -6.24 4.58
C VAL A 37 4.52 -5.79 3.36
N LEU A 38 4.22 -4.61 2.79
CA LEU A 38 5.10 -4.03 1.78
C LEU A 38 6.48 -3.77 2.38
N GLY A 39 7.52 -4.35 1.79
CA GLY A 39 8.87 -4.20 2.32
C GLY A 39 9.40 -2.76 2.26
N GLY A 40 10.33 -2.44 3.17
CA GLY A 40 11.05 -1.15 3.18
C GLY A 40 10.23 0.05 3.67
N GLN A 41 9.05 -0.16 4.24
CA GLN A 41 8.26 0.89 4.90
C GLN A 41 9.00 1.36 6.17
N SER A 42 9.51 2.58 6.16
CA SER A 42 10.20 3.20 7.31
C SER A 42 9.22 3.84 8.30
N SER A 43 8.16 4.46 7.78
CA SER A 43 7.09 5.04 8.61
C SER A 43 5.74 4.88 7.94
N VAL A 44 4.71 4.61 8.73
CA VAL A 44 3.33 4.51 8.26
C VAL A 44 2.42 5.24 9.24
N LYS A 45 1.65 6.21 8.73
CA LYS A 45 0.75 7.04 9.54
C LYS A 45 -0.62 7.10 8.87
N LEU A 46 -1.67 6.93 9.67
CA LEU A 46 -3.05 7.09 9.24
C LEU A 46 -3.61 8.38 9.86
N ILE A 47 -3.93 9.37 9.03
CA ILE A 47 -4.46 10.67 9.44
C ILE A 47 -5.95 10.68 9.12
N GLN A 48 -6.77 10.84 10.15
CA GLN A 48 -8.24 10.82 10.05
C GLN A 48 -8.81 12.03 10.76
N ASN A 49 -9.08 13.09 10.02
CA ASN A 49 -9.71 14.30 10.53
C ASN A 49 -11.21 14.29 10.20
N PRO A 50 -12.10 14.72 11.11
CA PRO A 50 -13.53 14.79 10.83
C PRO A 50 -13.84 15.65 9.61
N GLY A 51 -14.65 15.13 8.68
CA GLY A 51 -15.04 15.84 7.46
C GLY A 51 -13.95 15.88 6.37
N GLU A 52 -12.78 15.29 6.60
CA GLU A 52 -11.70 15.20 5.60
C GLU A 52 -11.54 13.77 5.08
N ALA A 53 -10.93 13.64 3.90
CA ALA A 53 -10.50 12.35 3.39
C ALA A 53 -9.46 11.73 4.33
N THR A 54 -9.63 10.45 4.67
CA THR A 54 -8.61 9.68 5.39
C THR A 54 -7.33 9.60 4.54
N ARG A 55 -6.20 9.99 5.11
CA ARG A 55 -4.89 9.97 4.45
C ARG A 55 -4.02 8.88 5.07
N LEU A 56 -3.46 8.02 4.22
CA LEU A 56 -2.37 7.14 4.59
C LEU A 56 -1.07 7.74 4.06
N VAL A 57 -0.12 8.00 4.95
CA VAL A 57 1.22 8.47 4.61
C VAL A 57 2.18 7.33 4.87
N VAL A 58 2.93 6.94 3.85
CA VAL A 58 3.96 5.89 3.92
C VAL A 58 5.27 6.49 3.47
N GLU A 59 6.30 6.32 4.29
CA GLU A 59 7.66 6.75 4.00
C GLU A 59 8.50 5.50 3.74
N PHE A 60 9.27 5.54 2.66
CA PHE A 60 10.24 4.51 2.28
C PHE A 60 11.63 5.13 2.26
N VAL A 61 12.64 4.37 2.67
CA VAL A 61 14.03 4.75 2.43
C VAL A 61 14.38 4.32 1.01
N CYS A 62 14.86 5.24 0.18
CA CYS A 62 15.26 4.95 -1.19
C CYS A 62 16.69 5.41 -1.47
N ASP A 63 17.38 4.73 -2.37
CA ASP A 63 18.71 5.15 -2.87
C ASP A 63 18.63 6.07 -4.10
N GLY A 64 17.43 6.50 -4.46
CA GLY A 64 17.12 7.27 -5.67
C GLY A 64 16.60 6.42 -6.83
N THR A 65 16.75 5.09 -6.78
CA THR A 65 16.24 4.17 -7.79
C THR A 65 15.38 3.05 -7.22
N HIS A 66 15.71 2.54 -6.03
CA HIS A 66 15.02 1.44 -5.37
C HIS A 66 14.69 1.78 -3.93
N VAL A 67 13.66 1.12 -3.40
CA VAL A 67 13.35 1.09 -1.97
C VAL A 67 14.38 0.18 -1.31
N ARG A 68 15.06 0.67 -0.28
CA ARG A 68 15.94 -0.15 0.56
C ARG A 68 15.10 -0.96 1.52
N MET A 69 15.39 -2.25 1.58
CA MET A 69 14.81 -3.17 2.55
C MET A 69 15.73 -3.15 3.77
N ASP A 70 15.19 -2.99 4.99
CA ASP A 70 16.01 -2.96 6.20
C ASP A 70 16.87 -4.24 6.28
N GLY A 71 18.19 -4.07 6.30
CA GLY A 71 19.17 -5.17 6.35
C GLY A 71 20.16 -5.26 5.17
N GLU A 72 20.05 -4.42 4.13
CA GLU A 72 21.02 -4.30 3.02
C GLU A 72 21.73 -2.93 2.92
#